data_AF-E5X488-F1
#
_entry.id   AF-E5X488-F1
#
_cell.length_a   1.000
_cell.length_b   1.000
_cell.length_c   1.000
_cell.angle_alpha   90.00
_cell.angle_beta   90.00
_cell.angle_gamma   90.00
#
_symmetry.space_group_name_H-M   'P 1'
#
loop_
_entity.id
_entity.type
_entity.pdbx_description
1 polymer ?
#
loop_
_entity_poly.entity_id
_entity_poly.type
_entity_poly.pdbx_seq_one_letter_code
_entity_poly.pdbx_strand_id
1 'polypeptide(L)'
;HPEREQKYLTAAELQRLMTTPLHDPKLYHIRDLFLFSCYTGIPYGDMCRLTTEDLEVAEDGEVWIKTARKKTKIDYEVPLLDIPLLILDKYRDMAPEGKLLPMYSNNELNRTLKRIAAICGIERKLVFHCGRHTYATEITLSHGVPLETVSKMLGHSRISTTQIYAKVTDDKIDMDTRSLEEKIAGRFSVAI
;
A
#
# COMPACT_ATOMS: atom_id res chain seq x y z
N HIS A 1 -14.69 25.95 -2.08
CA HIS A 1 -14.14 25.04 -3.10
C HIS A 1 -14.76 23.66 -2.90
N PRO A 2 -15.20 22.92 -3.93
CA PRO A 2 -15.66 21.55 -3.72
C PRO A 2 -14.51 20.75 -3.13
N GLU A 3 -14.73 20.13 -1.97
CA GLU A 3 -13.73 19.27 -1.34
C GLU A 3 -13.36 18.14 -2.30
N ARG A 4 -12.06 17.94 -2.53
CA ARG A 4 -11.57 16.84 -3.35
C ARG A 4 -11.96 15.52 -2.67
N GLU A 5 -12.70 14.69 -3.39
CA GLU A 5 -13.10 13.36 -2.92
C GLU A 5 -11.86 12.55 -2.47
N GLN A 6 -11.89 12.04 -1.24
CA GLN A 6 -10.80 11.27 -0.66
C GLN A 6 -10.68 9.90 -1.33
N LYS A 7 -9.55 9.62 -1.98
CA LYS A 7 -9.34 8.40 -2.78
C LYS A 7 -8.59 7.26 -2.06
N TYR A 8 -8.30 7.40 -0.77
CA TYR A 8 -7.52 6.46 0.05
C TYR A 8 -8.25 6.15 1.36
N LEU A 9 -8.13 4.94 1.90
CA LEU A 9 -8.71 4.59 3.20
C LEU A 9 -8.03 5.33 4.35
N THR A 10 -8.82 5.82 5.31
CA THR A 10 -8.30 6.28 6.62
C THR A 10 -7.81 5.09 7.45
N ALA A 11 -6.97 5.35 8.47
CA ALA A 11 -6.59 4.34 9.46
C ALA A 11 -7.79 3.57 10.04
N ALA A 12 -8.87 4.28 10.41
CA ALA A 12 -10.06 3.66 10.98
C ALA A 12 -10.79 2.75 9.99
N GLU A 13 -10.90 3.14 8.72
CA GLU A 13 -11.52 2.28 7.69
C GLU A 13 -10.63 1.11 7.31
N LEU A 14 -9.32 1.31 7.22
CA LEU A 14 -8.36 0.25 6.98
C LEU A 14 -8.41 -0.78 8.12
N GLN A 15 -8.50 -0.33 9.36
CA GLN A 15 -8.67 -1.20 10.52
C GLN A 15 -9.97 -2.00 10.43
N ARG A 16 -11.11 -1.34 10.15
CA ARG A 16 -12.38 -2.06 9.96
C ARG A 16 -12.30 -3.08 8.83
N LEU A 17 -11.65 -2.72 7.72
CA LEU A 17 -11.45 -3.64 6.60
C LEU A 17 -10.67 -4.88 7.04
N MET A 18 -9.58 -4.71 7.80
CA MET A 18 -8.72 -5.80 8.28
C MET A 18 -9.42 -6.71 9.30
N THR A 19 -10.19 -6.14 10.23
CA THR A 19 -10.72 -6.88 11.39
C THR A 19 -12.14 -7.39 11.25
N THR A 20 -12.97 -6.80 10.37
CA THR A 20 -14.37 -7.22 10.22
C THR A 20 -14.44 -8.68 9.75
N PRO A 21 -15.13 -9.57 10.48
CA PRO A 21 -15.36 -10.93 10.03
C PRO A 21 -16.17 -10.96 8.75
N LEU A 22 -15.81 -11.85 7.83
CA LEU A 22 -16.51 -12.04 6.57
C LEU A 22 -17.15 -13.43 6.59
N HIS A 23 -18.27 -13.60 5.88
CA HIS A 23 -19.05 -14.84 5.92
C HIS A 23 -18.65 -15.85 4.83
N ASP A 24 -17.68 -15.52 3.97
CA ASP A 24 -17.34 -16.32 2.80
C ASP A 24 -15.82 -16.26 2.50
N PRO A 25 -15.16 -17.41 2.22
CA PRO A 25 -13.71 -17.46 1.95
C PRO A 25 -13.24 -16.58 0.79
N LYS A 26 -14.06 -16.39 -0.25
CA LYS A 26 -13.73 -15.50 -1.37
C LYS A 26 -13.72 -14.04 -0.95
N LEU A 27 -14.56 -13.63 0.00
CA LEU A 27 -14.51 -12.27 0.54
C LEU A 27 -13.19 -12.02 1.29
N TYR A 28 -12.75 -13.00 2.08
CA TYR A 28 -11.43 -12.97 2.72
C TYR A 28 -10.30 -12.86 1.70
N HIS A 29 -10.32 -13.70 0.67
CA HIS A 29 -9.30 -13.66 -0.37
C HIS A 29 -9.25 -12.32 -1.11
N ILE A 30 -10.40 -11.79 -1.54
CA ILE A 30 -10.44 -10.50 -2.25
C ILE A 30 -10.03 -9.34 -1.34
N ARG A 31 -10.41 -9.37 -0.05
CA ARG A 31 -9.93 -8.41 0.94
C ARG A 31 -8.40 -8.46 1.04
N ASP A 32 -7.84 -9.66 1.17
CA ASP A 32 -6.40 -9.85 1.36
C ASP A 32 -5.62 -9.39 0.11
N LEU A 33 -6.09 -9.67 -1.10
CA LEU A 33 -5.50 -9.12 -2.34
C LEU A 33 -5.54 -7.59 -2.38
N PHE A 34 -6.61 -6.98 -1.88
CA PHE A 34 -6.70 -5.53 -1.79
C PHE A 34 -5.79 -4.96 -0.69
N LEU A 35 -5.69 -5.61 0.47
CA LEU A 35 -4.74 -5.24 1.53
C LEU A 35 -3.30 -5.34 1.04
N PHE A 36 -2.97 -6.35 0.23
CA PHE A 36 -1.66 -6.42 -0.41
C PHE A 36 -1.37 -5.15 -1.22
N SER A 37 -2.34 -4.65 -2.00
CA SER A 37 -2.20 -3.37 -2.71
C SER A 37 -2.11 -2.17 -1.75
N CYS A 38 -2.86 -2.16 -0.65
CA CYS A 38 -2.78 -1.12 0.39
C CYS A 38 -1.40 -1.04 1.05
N TYR A 39 -0.69 -2.16 1.19
CA TYR A 39 0.60 -2.23 1.87
C TYR A 39 1.82 -2.27 0.94
N THR A 40 1.62 -2.34 -0.38
CA THR A 40 2.72 -2.31 -1.36
C THR A 40 2.58 -1.20 -2.41
N GLY A 41 1.39 -0.63 -2.58
CA GLY A 41 1.11 0.35 -3.61
C GLY A 41 1.05 -0.22 -5.04
N ILE A 42 1.20 -1.54 -5.20
CA ILE A 42 1.22 -2.19 -6.52
C ILE A 42 -0.20 -2.20 -7.10
N PRO A 43 -0.40 -1.70 -8.33
CA PRO A 43 -1.72 -1.69 -8.95
C PRO A 43 -2.10 -3.09 -9.47
N TYR A 44 -3.40 -3.34 -9.61
CA TYR A 44 -3.97 -4.60 -10.13
C TYR A 44 -3.18 -5.21 -11.29
N GLY A 45 -2.91 -4.43 -12.34
CA GLY A 45 -2.29 -4.94 -13.57
C GLY A 45 -0.85 -5.43 -13.39
N ASP A 46 -0.14 -4.88 -12.40
CA ASP A 46 1.22 -5.30 -12.05
C ASP A 46 1.18 -6.48 -11.07
N MET A 47 0.26 -6.46 -10.09
CA MET A 47 0.02 -7.60 -9.19
C MET A 47 -0.30 -8.90 -9.94
N CYS A 48 -1.12 -8.83 -11.01
CA CYS A 48 -1.40 -10.01 -11.86
C CYS A 48 -0.16 -10.59 -12.56
N ARG A 49 0.93 -9.83 -12.65
CA ARG A 49 2.13 -10.26 -13.36
C ARG A 49 3.20 -10.81 -12.43
N LEU A 50 3.19 -10.39 -11.16
CA LEU A 50 4.19 -10.76 -10.16
C LEU A 50 4.48 -12.26 -10.14
N THR A 51 5.77 -12.59 -10.19
CA THR A 51 6.30 -13.94 -10.12
C THR A 51 7.18 -14.11 -8.88
N THR A 52 7.52 -15.35 -8.56
CA THR A 52 8.48 -15.67 -7.50
C THR A 52 9.88 -15.11 -7.78
N GLU A 53 10.21 -14.84 -9.04
CA GLU A 53 11.49 -14.23 -9.45
C GLU A 53 11.53 -12.72 -9.17
N ASP A 54 10.38 -12.07 -8.99
CA ASP A 54 10.33 -10.65 -8.60
C ASP A 54 10.61 -10.45 -7.10
N LEU A 55 10.77 -11.53 -6.32
CA LEU A 55 11.10 -11.49 -4.89
C LEU A 55 12.62 -11.58 -4.67
N GLU A 56 13.16 -10.65 -3.89
CA GLU A 56 14.56 -10.65 -3.47
C GLU A 56 14.66 -10.56 -1.95
N VAL A 57 15.57 -11.31 -1.34
CA VAL A 57 15.87 -11.22 0.09
C VAL A 57 17.19 -10.48 0.25
N ALA A 58 17.16 -9.35 0.94
CA ALA A 58 18.34 -8.55 1.25
C ALA A 58 19.21 -9.21 2.33
N GLU A 59 20.44 -8.71 2.52
CA GLU A 59 21.40 -9.28 3.48
C GLU A 59 20.90 -9.23 4.94
N ASP A 60 20.07 -8.26 5.27
CA ASP A 60 19.43 -8.08 6.58
C ASP A 60 18.17 -8.95 6.76
N GLY A 61 17.78 -9.71 5.74
CA GLY A 61 16.60 -10.58 5.74
C GLY A 61 15.32 -9.88 5.30
N GLU A 62 15.35 -8.59 4.97
CA GLU A 62 14.17 -7.91 4.41
C GLU A 62 13.83 -8.46 3.02
N VAL A 63 12.55 -8.69 2.76
CA VAL A 63 12.06 -9.18 1.47
C VAL A 63 11.56 -8.00 0.64
N TRP A 64 11.98 -7.95 -0.61
CA TRP A 64 11.64 -6.89 -1.55
C TRP A 64 10.92 -7.46 -2.77
N ILE A 65 9.97 -6.68 -3.31
CA ILE A 65 9.52 -6.84 -4.69
C ILE A 65 10.30 -5.88 -5.56
N LYS A 66 11.02 -6.39 -6.57
CA LYS A 66 11.74 -5.57 -7.55
C LYS A 66 11.29 -5.95 -8.96
N THR A 67 10.60 -5.03 -9.63
CA THR A 67 10.06 -5.31 -10.96
C THR A 67 9.75 -4.02 -11.73
N ALA A 68 9.25 -4.15 -12.97
CA ALA A 68 8.92 -3.02 -13.83
C ALA A 68 7.40 -2.84 -14.00
N ARG A 69 6.92 -1.60 -13.94
CA ARG A 69 5.51 -1.25 -14.20
C ARG A 69 5.08 -1.75 -15.58
N LYS A 70 3.95 -2.46 -15.68
CA LYS A 70 3.41 -2.97 -16.96
C LYS A 70 3.21 -1.86 -17.99
N LYS A 71 2.61 -0.75 -17.55
CA LYS A 71 2.18 0.36 -18.42
C LYS A 71 3.35 1.25 -18.86
N THR A 72 4.25 1.57 -17.95
CA THR A 72 5.30 2.59 -18.17
C THR A 72 6.70 2.01 -18.30
N LYS A 73 6.90 0.73 -17.98
CA LYS A 73 8.21 0.06 -17.95
C LYS A 73 9.23 0.68 -16.99
N ILE A 74 8.75 1.47 -16.04
CA ILE A 74 9.59 2.08 -15.00
C ILE A 74 9.79 1.04 -13.91
N ASP A 75 11.04 0.83 -13.54
CA ASP A 75 11.41 -0.04 -12.45
C ASP A 75 10.96 0.54 -11.11
N TYR A 76 10.54 -0.33 -10.22
CA TYR A 76 10.16 0.02 -8.87
C TYR A 76 10.52 -1.11 -7.92
N GLU A 77 10.82 -0.72 -6.69
CA GLU A 77 11.27 -1.60 -5.63
C GLU A 77 10.47 -1.26 -4.37
N VAL A 78 9.89 -2.28 -3.75
CA VAL A 78 9.04 -2.11 -2.56
C VAL A 78 9.46 -3.12 -1.50
N PRO A 79 9.93 -2.68 -0.31
CA PRO A 79 10.14 -3.57 0.81
C PRO A 79 8.79 -4.10 1.32
N LEU A 80 8.73 -5.39 1.61
CA LEU A 80 7.52 -6.05 2.10
C LEU A 80 7.46 -6.00 3.62
N LEU A 81 6.47 -5.28 4.13
CA LEU A 81 6.05 -5.34 5.53
C LEU A 81 5.37 -6.68 5.84
N ASP A 82 5.11 -6.94 7.12
CA ASP A 82 4.51 -8.19 7.62
C ASP A 82 3.21 -8.57 6.91
N ILE A 83 2.31 -7.61 6.67
CA ILE A 83 0.98 -7.89 6.09
C ILE A 83 1.08 -8.49 4.68
N PRO A 84 1.79 -7.88 3.70
CA PRO A 84 2.08 -8.51 2.42
C PRO A 84 2.70 -9.90 2.53
N LEU A 85 3.67 -10.10 3.43
CA LEU A 85 4.34 -11.39 3.62
C LEU A 85 3.38 -12.48 4.10
N LEU A 86 2.54 -12.16 5.09
CA LEU A 86 1.49 -13.07 5.58
C LEU A 86 0.49 -13.44 4.47
N ILE A 87 0.17 -12.50 3.59
CA ILE A 87 -0.74 -12.74 2.47
C ILE A 87 -0.08 -13.66 1.43
N LEU A 88 1.20 -13.42 1.09
CA LEU A 88 1.94 -14.30 0.18
C LEU A 88 2.02 -15.72 0.72
N ASP A 89 2.32 -15.87 2.02
CA ASP A 89 2.39 -17.18 2.66
C ASP A 89 1.05 -17.90 2.65
N LYS A 90 -0.03 -17.20 3.04
CA LYS A 90 -1.39 -17.73 3.09
C LYS A 90 -1.89 -18.30 1.75
N TYR A 91 -1.50 -17.69 0.63
CA TYR A 91 -1.97 -18.07 -0.71
C TYR A 91 -0.91 -18.77 -1.56
N ARG A 92 0.24 -19.13 -0.99
CA ARG A 92 1.38 -19.74 -1.68
C ARG A 92 0.98 -20.96 -2.52
N ASP A 93 0.25 -21.90 -1.92
CA ASP A 93 -0.14 -23.16 -2.56
C ASP A 93 -1.36 -23.02 -3.48
N MET A 94 -2.01 -21.85 -3.49
CA MET A 94 -3.17 -21.55 -4.34
C MET A 94 -2.78 -20.74 -5.57
N ALA A 95 -1.58 -20.14 -5.58
CA ALA A 95 -1.13 -19.31 -6.70
C ALA A 95 -0.87 -20.19 -7.94
N PRO A 96 -1.25 -19.72 -9.15
CA PRO A 96 -0.88 -20.38 -10.38
C PRO A 96 0.64 -20.53 -10.50
N GLU A 97 1.10 -21.53 -11.27
CA GLU A 97 2.53 -21.78 -11.47
C GLU A 97 3.28 -20.51 -11.89
N GLY A 98 4.36 -20.21 -11.15
CA GLY A 98 5.21 -19.03 -11.36
C GLY A 98 4.57 -17.69 -10.98
N LYS A 99 3.40 -17.66 -10.32
CA LYS A 99 2.76 -16.43 -9.83
C LYS A 99 2.83 -16.31 -8.32
N LEU A 100 2.84 -15.07 -7.81
CA LEU A 100 2.80 -14.80 -6.37
C LEU A 100 1.40 -14.91 -5.76
N LEU A 101 0.35 -14.59 -6.53
CA LEU A 101 -1.00 -14.44 -6.01
C LEU A 101 -2.06 -15.03 -6.96
N PRO A 102 -3.07 -15.76 -6.43
CA PRO A 102 -4.21 -16.21 -7.21
C PRO A 102 -5.20 -15.08 -7.48
N MET A 103 -4.95 -14.31 -8.53
CA MET A 103 -5.73 -13.11 -8.85
C MET A 103 -7.10 -13.43 -9.48
N TYR A 104 -8.14 -12.76 -8.98
CA TYR A 104 -9.44 -12.65 -9.69
C TYR A 104 -9.39 -11.60 -10.80
N SER A 105 -10.37 -11.64 -11.70
CA SER A 105 -10.54 -10.56 -12.69
C SER A 105 -10.80 -9.22 -12.01
N ASN A 106 -10.35 -8.12 -12.64
CA ASN A 106 -10.56 -6.76 -12.13
C ASN A 106 -12.03 -6.44 -11.84
N ASN A 107 -12.94 -6.91 -12.71
CA ASN A 107 -14.37 -6.70 -12.53
C ASN A 107 -14.90 -7.44 -11.30
N GLU A 108 -14.45 -8.68 -11.09
CA GLU A 108 -14.84 -9.48 -9.93
C GLU A 108 -14.33 -8.88 -8.62
N LEU A 109 -13.07 -8.44 -8.60
CA LEU A 109 -12.46 -7.75 -7.46
C LEU A 109 -13.26 -6.50 -7.12
N ASN A 110 -13.48 -5.60 -8.08
CA ASN A 110 -14.19 -4.34 -7.81
C ASN A 110 -15.66 -4.56 -7.42
N ARG A 111 -16.34 -5.55 -8.00
CA ARG A 111 -17.71 -5.92 -7.59
C ARG A 111 -17.75 -6.42 -6.16
N THR A 112 -16.78 -7.24 -5.79
CA THR A 112 -16.72 -7.83 -4.45
C THR A 112 -16.24 -6.82 -3.41
N LEU A 113 -15.29 -5.93 -3.75
CA LEU A 113 -14.86 -4.84 -2.88
C LEU A 113 -16.00 -3.91 -2.48
N LYS A 114 -16.97 -3.66 -3.37
CA LYS A 114 -18.19 -2.92 -3.02
C LYS A 114 -19.01 -3.63 -1.94
N ARG A 115 -19.11 -4.97 -2.01
CA ARG A 115 -19.81 -5.78 -1.00
C ARG A 115 -19.06 -5.76 0.32
N ILE A 116 -17.74 -5.92 0.27
CA ILE A 116 -16.87 -5.85 1.46
C ILE A 116 -16.98 -4.47 2.12
N ALA A 117 -16.96 -3.38 1.34
CA ALA A 117 -17.15 -2.02 1.86
C ALA A 117 -18.46 -1.87 2.64
N ALA A 118 -19.57 -2.38 2.09
CA ALA A 118 -20.86 -2.38 2.77
C ALA A 118 -20.84 -3.16 4.10
N ILE A 119 -20.21 -4.34 4.11
CA ILE A 119 -20.07 -5.17 5.33
C ILE A 119 -19.23 -4.45 6.39
N CYS A 120 -18.15 -3.76 5.98
CA CYS A 120 -17.23 -3.06 6.87
C CYS A 120 -17.72 -1.66 7.30
N GLY A 121 -18.92 -1.22 6.88
CA GLY A 121 -19.39 0.14 7.15
C GLY A 121 -18.47 1.21 6.54
N ILE A 122 -18.04 1.00 5.31
CA ILE A 122 -17.22 1.93 4.53
C ILE A 122 -18.11 2.52 3.45
N GLU A 123 -18.52 3.78 3.62
CA GLU A 123 -19.48 4.45 2.75
C GLU A 123 -18.89 4.81 1.37
N ARG A 124 -17.58 5.06 1.32
CA ARG A 124 -16.90 5.41 0.07
C ARG A 124 -16.88 4.26 -0.91
N LYS A 125 -16.84 4.59 -2.20
CA LYS A 125 -16.68 3.61 -3.26
C LYS A 125 -15.27 3.02 -3.26
N LEU A 126 -15.15 1.76 -2.82
CA LEU A 126 -13.90 1.01 -2.97
C LEU A 126 -13.74 0.46 -4.39
N VAL A 127 -12.63 0.86 -5.02
CA VAL A 127 -12.10 0.27 -6.24
C VAL A 127 -10.65 -0.14 -5.98
N PHE A 128 -10.13 -1.12 -6.73
CA PHE A 128 -8.82 -1.69 -6.45
C PHE A 128 -7.69 -0.65 -6.43
N HIS A 129 -7.77 0.39 -7.26
CA HIS A 129 -6.78 1.48 -7.29
C HIS A 129 -6.72 2.31 -5.99
N CYS A 130 -7.79 2.27 -5.16
CA CYS A 130 -7.80 2.86 -3.83
C CYS A 130 -6.70 2.27 -2.92
N GLY A 131 -6.31 1.00 -3.13
CA GLY A 131 -5.21 0.38 -2.39
C GLY A 131 -3.90 1.14 -2.59
N ARG A 132 -3.56 1.48 -3.83
CA ARG A 132 -2.37 2.29 -4.14
C ARG A 132 -2.40 3.69 -3.51
N HIS A 133 -3.56 4.33 -3.49
CA HIS A 133 -3.71 5.62 -2.81
C HIS A 133 -3.56 5.47 -1.29
N THR A 134 -4.08 4.39 -0.73
CA THR A 134 -3.92 4.03 0.69
C THR A 134 -2.47 3.79 1.06
N TYR A 135 -1.72 3.07 0.23
CA TYR A 135 -0.28 2.92 0.42
C TYR A 135 0.45 4.26 0.45
N ALA A 136 0.19 5.08 -0.58
CA ALA A 136 0.90 6.33 -0.76
C ALA A 136 0.60 7.35 0.33
N THR A 137 -0.65 7.47 0.76
CA THR A 137 -1.04 8.45 1.79
C THR A 137 -0.94 7.85 3.19
N GLU A 138 -1.75 6.83 3.48
CA GLU A 138 -1.96 6.34 4.84
C GLU A 138 -0.76 5.51 5.34
N ILE A 139 -0.27 4.56 4.56
CA ILE A 139 0.81 3.67 5.02
C ILE A 139 2.17 4.38 5.02
N THR A 140 2.46 5.25 4.05
CA THR A 140 3.80 5.82 3.88
C THR A 140 3.90 7.29 4.28
N LEU A 141 3.29 8.21 3.53
CA LEU A 141 3.46 9.66 3.77
C LEU A 141 3.02 10.07 5.20
N SER A 142 1.87 9.58 5.69
CA SER A 142 1.42 9.85 7.06
C SER A 142 2.42 9.39 8.12
N HIS A 143 3.17 8.31 7.84
CA HIS A 143 4.19 7.73 8.73
C HIS A 143 5.61 8.28 8.47
N GLY A 144 5.74 9.38 7.71
CA GLY A 144 7.01 10.12 7.60
C GLY A 144 7.96 9.61 6.52
N VAL A 145 7.51 8.71 5.64
CA VAL A 145 8.30 8.31 4.48
C VAL A 145 8.39 9.50 3.51
N PRO A 146 9.60 9.94 3.08
CA PRO A 146 9.77 11.08 2.19
C PRO A 146 9.04 10.90 0.84
N LEU A 147 8.56 12.00 0.27
CA LEU A 147 7.79 12.00 -0.98
C LEU A 147 8.56 11.37 -2.15
N GLU A 148 9.85 11.64 -2.24
CA GLU A 148 10.78 11.10 -3.25
C GLU A 148 10.86 9.59 -3.14
N THR A 149 10.99 9.07 -1.91
CA THR A 149 11.03 7.65 -1.60
C THR A 149 9.73 6.98 -2.00
N VAL A 150 8.58 7.54 -1.60
CA VAL A 150 7.26 7.04 -2.01
C VAL A 150 7.11 7.07 -3.53
N SER A 151 7.56 8.14 -4.19
CA SER A 151 7.53 8.26 -5.65
C SER A 151 8.31 7.15 -6.36
N LYS A 152 9.49 6.80 -5.82
CA LYS A 152 10.33 5.72 -6.34
C LYS A 152 9.69 4.35 -6.11
N MET A 153 9.22 4.05 -4.91
CA MET A 153 8.51 2.79 -4.59
C MET A 153 7.27 2.58 -5.46
N LEU A 154 6.58 3.68 -5.80
CA LEU A 154 5.42 3.65 -6.66
C LEU A 154 5.77 3.51 -8.15
N GLY A 155 7.03 3.69 -8.57
CA GLY A 155 7.42 3.69 -9.99
C GLY A 155 6.80 4.85 -10.78
N HIS A 156 6.72 6.04 -10.18
CA HIS A 156 6.26 7.24 -10.86
C HIS A 156 7.40 7.92 -11.62
N SER A 157 7.21 8.22 -12.91
CA SER A 157 8.18 8.99 -13.71
C SER A 157 8.33 10.45 -13.30
N ARG A 158 7.33 10.99 -12.61
CA ARG A 158 7.29 12.39 -12.18
C ARG A 158 6.83 12.44 -10.74
N ILE A 159 7.62 13.09 -9.89
CA ILE A 159 7.29 13.33 -8.48
C ILE A 159 5.96 14.06 -8.31
N SER A 160 5.57 14.90 -9.28
CA SER A 160 4.27 15.59 -9.28
C SER A 160 3.07 14.65 -9.29
N THR A 161 3.24 13.41 -9.73
CA THR A 161 2.19 12.37 -9.61
C THR A 161 1.98 11.97 -8.16
N THR A 162 3.03 11.98 -7.35
CA THR A 162 3.00 11.64 -5.92
C THR A 162 2.56 12.84 -5.08
N GLN A 163 2.81 14.08 -5.53
CA GLN A 163 2.37 15.31 -4.85
C GLN A 163 0.85 15.35 -4.63
N ILE A 164 0.05 14.65 -5.44
CA ILE A 164 -1.40 14.56 -5.23
C ILE A 164 -1.79 13.86 -3.92
N TYR A 165 -0.85 13.12 -3.30
CA TYR A 165 -1.02 12.42 -2.03
C TYR A 165 -0.49 13.20 -0.83
N ALA A 166 0.38 14.18 -1.07
CA ALA A 166 0.95 15.00 -0.02
C ALA A 166 -0.15 15.91 0.55
N LYS A 167 -0.45 15.72 1.84
CA LYS A 167 -1.23 16.66 2.63
C LYS A 167 -0.30 17.20 3.70
N VAL A 168 -0.16 18.52 3.73
CA VAL A 168 0.49 19.22 4.86
C VAL A 168 -0.63 19.59 5.82
N THR A 169 -0.71 18.88 6.94
CA THR A 169 -1.62 19.18 8.05
C THR A 169 -0.80 19.61 9.26
N ASP A 170 -1.39 20.35 10.18
CA ASP A 170 -0.69 20.77 11.41
C ASP A 170 -0.18 19.56 12.19
N ASP A 171 -1.01 18.51 12.33
CA ASP A 171 -0.60 17.22 12.92
C ASP A 171 0.64 16.60 12.24
N LYS A 172 0.76 16.77 10.92
CA LYS A 172 1.87 16.24 10.15
C LYS A 172 3.15 17.04 10.38
N ILE A 173 3.04 18.37 10.42
CA ILE A 173 4.15 19.26 10.76
C ILE A 173 4.67 18.93 12.16
N ASP A 174 3.77 18.75 13.13
CA ASP A 174 4.12 18.40 14.50
C ASP A 174 4.84 17.05 14.58
N MET A 175 4.30 16.01 13.93
CA MET A 175 4.93 14.69 13.87
C MET A 175 6.32 14.74 13.23
N ASP A 176 6.46 15.39 12.09
CA ASP A 176 7.72 15.45 11.36
C ASP A 176 8.77 16.26 12.14
N THR A 177 8.35 17.32 12.84
CA THR A 177 9.21 18.14 13.69
C THR A 177 9.68 17.37 14.93
N ARG A 178 8.80 16.59 15.58
CA ARG A 178 9.19 15.70 16.70
C ARG A 178 10.19 14.64 16.26
N SER A 179 9.95 13.98 15.11
CA SER A 179 10.90 13.01 14.55
C SER A 179 12.25 13.65 14.22
N LEU A 180 12.25 14.90 13.76
CA LEU A 180 13.48 15.67 13.53
C LEU A 180 14.20 15.97 14.84
N GLU A 181 13.48 16.41 15.88
CA GLU A 181 14.03 16.69 17.20
C GLU A 181 14.72 15.45 17.79
N GLU A 182 14.08 14.28 17.74
CA GLU A 182 14.67 13.01 18.18
C GLU A 182 15.97 12.67 17.42
N LYS A 183 15.99 12.86 16.09
CA LYS A 183 17.17 12.60 15.24
C LYS A 183 18.31 13.59 15.49
N ILE A 184 17.99 14.84 15.84
CA ILE A 184 18.98 15.91 16.09
C ILE A 184 19.52 15.83 17.51
N ALA A 185 18.69 15.52 18.51
CA ALA A 185 19.07 15.44 19.92
C ALA A 185 20.20 14.41 20.16
N GLY A 186 20.22 13.32 19.41
CA GLY A 186 21.30 12.32 19.47
C GLY A 186 22.58 12.69 18.69
N ARG A 187 22.56 13.76 17.88
CA ARG A 187 23.66 14.12 16.97
C ARG A 187 24.37 15.43 17.33
N PHE A 188 23.66 16.37 17.91
CA PHE A 188 24.18 17.69 18.22
C PHE A 188 23.88 18.01 19.69
N SER A 189 24.94 18.20 20.47
CA SER A 189 24.82 18.77 21.82
C SER A 189 25.33 20.21 21.77
N VAL A 190 24.63 21.11 22.45
CA VAL A 190 25.09 22.48 22.65
C VAL A 190 25.72 22.54 24.03
N ALA A 191 26.94 23.07 24.12
CA ALA A 191 27.56 23.38 25.40
C ALA A 191 26.87 24.64 25.97
N ILE A 192 25.82 24.42 26.77
CA ILE A 192 25.14 25.45 27.57
C ILE A 192 24.96 24.93 28.99
#